data_AF-A0A258F006-F1
#
_entry.id   AF-A0A258F006-F1
#
_cell.length_a   1.000
_cell.length_b   1.000
_cell.length_c   1.000
_cell.angle_alpha   90.00
_cell.angle_beta   90.00
_cell.angle_gamma   90.00
#
_symmetry.space_group_name_H-M   'P 1'
#
loop_
_entity.id
_entity.type
_entity.pdbx_description
1 polymer ?
#
loop_
_entity_poly.entity_id
_entity_poly.type
_entity_poly.pdbx_seq_one_letter_code
_entity_poly.pdbx_strand_id
1 'polypeptide(L)'
;MKRYLYFSLTIIFLMLWSSCRKDFEFSASTGSLEFSKDTVYLDTVFTNIGSSTYNLKVYNRSNENIVIPVVKLGLGEASQYRLNVDGMAGKVFENVEILAKDSMFIFVETTIDINNFPNPEGKYLYTDHIEFDTSSNLQKVELVTLVQDAVFIYPDR
;
A
#
# COMPACT_ATOMS: atom_id res chain seq x y z
N MET A 1 -18.93 -2.59 60.12
CA MET A 1 -19.45 -3.13 58.85
C MET A 1 -19.35 -2.15 57.68
N LYS A 2 -19.92 -0.93 57.76
CA LYS A 2 -19.88 0.06 56.65
C LYS A 2 -18.46 0.42 56.16
N ARG A 3 -17.47 0.54 57.05
CA ARG A 3 -16.08 0.89 56.69
C ARG A 3 -15.34 -0.19 55.88
N TYR A 4 -15.65 -1.47 56.12
CA TYR A 4 -15.11 -2.59 55.35
C TYR A 4 -15.73 -2.66 53.95
N LEU A 5 -16.99 -2.25 53.82
CA LEU A 5 -17.72 -2.21 52.54
C LEU A 5 -17.18 -1.12 51.61
N TYR A 6 -16.84 0.06 52.15
CA TYR A 6 -16.12 1.08 51.38
C TYR A 6 -14.73 0.61 50.93
N PHE A 7 -14.00 -0.08 51.80
CA PHE A 7 -12.67 -0.58 51.48
C PHE A 7 -12.70 -1.66 50.37
N SER A 8 -13.69 -2.56 50.40
CA SER A 8 -13.86 -3.57 49.34
C SER A 8 -14.27 -2.93 48.01
N LEU A 9 -15.14 -1.92 48.05
CA LEU A 9 -15.58 -1.21 46.85
C LEU A 9 -14.40 -0.51 46.15
N THR A 10 -13.52 0.14 46.92
CA THR A 10 -12.32 0.80 46.39
C THR A 10 -11.35 -0.19 45.76
N ILE A 11 -11.16 -1.38 46.37
CA ILE A 11 -10.31 -2.44 45.80
C ILE A 11 -10.88 -2.97 44.49
N ILE A 12 -12.20 -3.21 44.41
CA ILE A 12 -12.86 -3.66 43.17
C ILE A 12 -12.71 -2.59 42.08
N PHE A 13 -12.86 -1.32 42.43
CA PHE A 13 -12.70 -0.21 41.48
C PHE A 13 -11.27 -0.11 40.94
N LEU A 14 -10.26 -0.32 41.80
CA LEU A 14 -8.85 -0.34 41.39
C LEU A 14 -8.50 -1.55 40.51
N MET A 15 -9.11 -2.72 40.77
CA MET A 15 -8.93 -3.91 39.92
C MET A 15 -9.54 -3.73 38.54
N LEU A 16 -10.71 -3.08 38.44
CA LEU A 16 -11.35 -2.75 37.16
C LEU A 16 -10.60 -1.66 36.37
N TRP A 17 -9.76 -0.86 37.04
CA TRP A 17 -8.95 0.16 36.37
C TRP A 17 -7.69 -0.42 35.70
N SER A 18 -7.31 -1.66 36.03
CA SER A 18 -6.21 -2.34 35.35
C SER A 18 -6.67 -2.88 34.01
N SER A 19 -6.66 -2.03 32.99
CA SER A 19 -6.84 -2.45 31.60
C SER A 19 -5.66 -3.31 31.19
N CYS A 20 -5.91 -4.58 30.87
CA CYS A 20 -4.92 -5.48 30.31
C CYS A 20 -4.72 -5.10 28.84
N ARG A 21 -3.75 -4.22 28.55
CA ARG A 21 -3.36 -3.93 27.17
C ARG A 21 -2.48 -5.07 26.69
N LYS A 22 -2.95 -5.86 25.74
CA LYS A 22 -2.06 -6.68 24.92
C LYS A 22 -1.26 -5.70 24.07
N ASP A 23 0.05 -5.66 24.27
CA ASP A 23 0.92 -5.00 23.30
C ASP A 23 0.74 -5.68 21.94
N PHE A 24 0.87 -4.89 20.87
CA PHE A 24 0.64 -5.38 19.51
C PHE A 24 1.79 -6.31 19.12
N GLU A 25 1.60 -7.62 19.34
CA GLU A 25 2.45 -8.62 18.73
C GLU A 25 2.09 -8.73 17.25
N PHE A 26 3.10 -8.73 16.40
CA PHE A 26 2.96 -8.89 14.95
C PHE A 26 3.61 -10.20 14.51
N SER A 27 2.88 -10.97 13.70
CA SER A 27 3.41 -12.14 13.01
C SER A 27 3.80 -11.79 11.58
N ALA A 28 4.73 -12.53 10.97
CA ALA A 28 5.06 -12.31 9.57
C ALA A 28 3.86 -12.71 8.69
N SER A 29 3.63 -11.96 7.60
CA SER A 29 2.66 -12.32 6.57
C SER A 29 2.92 -13.75 6.03
N THR A 30 1.83 -14.47 5.78
CA THR A 30 1.84 -15.87 5.33
C THR A 30 1.37 -16.03 3.88
N GLY A 31 1.36 -14.94 3.10
CA GLY A 31 0.90 -14.97 1.71
C GLY A 31 -0.62 -15.09 1.56
N SER A 32 -1.37 -14.59 2.54
CA SER A 32 -2.84 -14.60 2.59
C SER A 32 -3.46 -13.20 2.52
N LEU A 33 -2.72 -12.22 1.99
CA LEU A 33 -3.24 -10.87 1.77
C LEU A 33 -4.34 -10.90 0.71
N GLU A 34 -5.40 -10.15 0.94
CA GLU A 34 -6.46 -9.95 -0.05
C GLU A 34 -6.33 -8.53 -0.63
N PHE A 35 -6.56 -8.40 -1.93
CA PHE A 35 -6.43 -7.12 -2.63
C PHE A 35 -7.79 -6.67 -3.13
N SER A 36 -8.04 -5.37 -3.10
CA SER A 36 -9.27 -4.81 -3.71
C SER A 36 -9.34 -5.01 -5.24
N LYS A 37 -8.20 -5.25 -5.89
CA LYS A 37 -8.05 -5.46 -7.33
C LYS A 37 -6.82 -6.33 -7.60
N ASP A 38 -6.89 -7.18 -8.61
CA ASP A 38 -5.73 -7.95 -9.09
C ASP A 38 -4.85 -7.13 -10.06
N THR A 39 -5.44 -6.11 -10.69
CA THR A 39 -4.75 -5.20 -11.61
C THR A 39 -5.22 -3.77 -11.39
N VAL A 40 -4.28 -2.84 -11.28
CA VAL A 40 -4.54 -1.41 -11.25
C VAL A 40 -4.24 -0.84 -12.62
N TYR A 41 -5.31 -0.54 -13.35
CA TYR A 41 -5.24 0.21 -14.60
C TYR A 41 -5.23 1.71 -14.29
N LEU A 42 -4.22 2.41 -14.78
CA LEU A 42 -4.16 3.87 -14.75
C LEU A 42 -4.67 4.42 -16.09
N ASP A 43 -5.11 5.69 -16.08
CA ASP A 43 -5.52 6.41 -17.29
C ASP A 43 -4.41 6.38 -18.35
N THR A 44 -4.79 6.64 -19.60
CA THR A 44 -3.80 6.91 -20.64
C THR A 44 -3.06 8.20 -20.31
N VAL A 45 -1.75 8.13 -20.14
CA VAL A 45 -0.91 9.29 -19.84
C VAL A 45 -0.21 9.80 -21.10
N PHE A 46 0.01 11.10 -21.14
CA PHE A 46 0.86 11.71 -22.15
C PHE A 46 2.30 11.84 -21.64
N THR A 47 3.25 11.86 -22.57
CA THR A 47 4.67 12.11 -22.26
C THR A 47 4.84 13.31 -21.32
N ASN A 48 5.58 13.11 -20.23
CA ASN A 48 5.88 14.13 -19.20
C ASN A 48 4.65 14.72 -18.47
N ILE A 49 3.48 14.10 -18.60
CA ILE A 49 2.28 14.45 -17.84
C ILE A 49 2.02 13.37 -16.79
N GLY A 50 1.81 13.80 -15.54
CA GLY A 50 1.48 12.90 -14.44
C GLY A 50 0.09 12.28 -14.61
N SER A 51 -0.04 11.02 -14.20
CA SER A 51 -1.35 10.36 -14.11
C SER A 51 -2.20 10.93 -12.97
N SER A 52 -3.49 10.60 -13.00
CA SER A 52 -4.32 10.58 -11.79
C SER A 52 -3.72 9.61 -10.75
N THR A 53 -4.02 9.84 -9.47
CA THR A 53 -3.64 8.93 -8.38
C THR A 53 -4.72 7.86 -8.17
N TYR A 54 -4.33 6.59 -8.23
CA TYR A 54 -5.23 5.45 -8.03
C TYR A 54 -4.99 4.80 -6.68
N ASN A 55 -6.05 4.33 -6.04
CA ASN A 55 -5.95 3.56 -4.81
C ASN A 55 -6.04 2.05 -5.05
N LEU A 56 -5.27 1.33 -4.26
CA LEU A 56 -5.32 -0.11 -4.04
C LEU A 56 -5.41 -0.33 -2.53
N LYS A 57 -6.44 -1.04 -2.07
CA LYS A 57 -6.50 -1.53 -0.69
C LYS A 57 -5.91 -2.93 -0.60
N VAL A 58 -5.13 -3.15 0.45
CA VAL A 58 -4.58 -4.46 0.82
C VAL A 58 -5.15 -4.81 2.19
N TYR A 59 -5.73 -5.99 2.31
CA TYR A 59 -6.48 -6.42 3.48
C TYR A 59 -5.74 -7.53 4.22
N ASN A 60 -5.66 -7.38 5.54
CA ASN A 60 -5.38 -8.48 6.44
C ASN A 60 -6.72 -9.02 6.97
N ARG A 61 -7.20 -10.12 6.39
CA ARG A 61 -8.44 -10.78 6.85
C ARG A 61 -8.26 -11.67 8.08
N SER A 62 -7.02 -11.89 8.51
CA SER A 62 -6.72 -12.76 9.65
C SER A 62 -7.12 -12.11 10.99
N ASN A 63 -7.09 -12.91 12.06
CA ASN A 63 -7.32 -12.44 13.42
C ASN A 63 -6.02 -12.00 14.13
N GLU A 64 -4.90 -11.97 13.41
CA GLU A 64 -3.59 -11.59 13.95
C GLU A 64 -3.10 -10.31 13.28
N ASN A 65 -2.32 -9.50 13.99
CA ASN A 65 -1.63 -8.38 13.36
C ASN A 65 -0.47 -8.95 12.56
N ILE A 66 -0.28 -8.46 11.33
CA ILE A 66 0.76 -8.96 10.44
C ILE A 66 1.74 -7.87 10.06
N VAL A 67 2.98 -8.27 9.84
CA VAL A 67 4.02 -7.47 9.17
C VAL A 67 4.27 -8.09 7.80
N ILE A 68 4.13 -7.28 6.76
CA ILE A 68 4.59 -7.61 5.42
C ILE A 68 6.08 -7.27 5.36
N PRO A 69 6.98 -8.25 5.19
CA PRO A 69 8.42 -8.01 5.24
C PRO A 69 8.88 -6.98 4.20
N VAL A 70 8.31 -7.03 2.99
CA VAL A 70 8.62 -6.10 1.91
C VAL A 70 7.38 -5.81 1.07
N VAL A 71 7.20 -4.54 0.72
CA VAL A 71 6.30 -4.09 -0.35
C VAL A 71 7.15 -3.30 -1.34
N LYS A 72 7.20 -3.71 -2.60
CA LYS A 72 8.06 -3.04 -3.59
C LYS A 72 7.54 -3.11 -5.01
N LEU A 73 8.01 -2.21 -5.86
CA LEU A 73 7.84 -2.35 -7.30
C LEU A 73 8.76 -3.44 -7.85
N GLY A 74 8.28 -4.23 -8.82
CA GLY A 74 9.03 -5.30 -9.47
C GLY A 74 10.30 -4.80 -10.16
N LEU A 75 10.22 -3.64 -10.82
CA LEU A 75 11.37 -2.95 -11.41
C LEU A 75 12.19 -2.13 -10.39
N GLY A 76 11.77 -2.07 -9.12
CA GLY A 76 12.42 -1.30 -8.07
C GLY A 76 12.58 0.18 -8.45
N GLU A 77 13.77 0.73 -8.25
CA GLU A 77 14.07 2.14 -8.54
C GLU A 77 13.94 2.53 -10.01
N ALA A 78 14.07 1.57 -10.93
CA ALA A 78 13.92 1.81 -12.37
C ALA A 78 12.44 2.01 -12.77
N SER A 79 11.49 1.66 -11.90
CA SER A 79 10.07 1.84 -12.19
C SER A 79 9.70 3.32 -12.35
N GLN A 80 8.84 3.62 -13.32
CA GLN A 80 8.22 4.93 -13.50
C GLN A 80 6.95 5.07 -12.65
N TYR A 81 6.52 4.00 -11.97
CA TYR A 81 5.49 4.10 -10.95
C TYR A 81 6.07 4.68 -9.66
N ARG A 82 5.23 5.43 -8.95
CA ARG A 82 5.48 5.92 -7.61
C ARG A 82 4.38 5.38 -6.71
N LEU A 83 4.78 4.89 -5.55
CA LEU A 83 3.86 4.39 -4.54
C LEU A 83 3.84 5.32 -3.34
N ASN A 84 2.68 5.42 -2.72
CA ASN A 84 2.54 5.92 -1.37
C ASN A 84 1.76 4.88 -0.55
N VAL A 85 2.44 4.30 0.43
CA VAL A 85 1.96 3.23 1.30
C VAL A 85 1.62 3.82 2.66
N ASP A 86 0.32 3.94 2.97
CA ASP A 86 -0.21 4.53 4.22
C ASP A 86 0.45 5.87 4.63
N GLY A 87 0.78 6.71 3.65
CA GLY A 87 1.39 8.02 3.86
C GLY A 87 2.89 8.07 3.60
N MET A 88 3.57 6.92 3.49
CA MET A 88 4.99 6.83 3.16
C MET A 88 5.19 6.75 1.65
N ALA A 89 5.87 7.74 1.07
CA ALA A 89 6.23 7.74 -0.36
C ALA A 89 7.52 6.94 -0.60
N GLY A 90 7.56 6.15 -1.67
CA GLY A 90 8.71 5.32 -2.01
C GLY A 90 8.41 4.30 -3.11
N LYS A 91 9.38 3.43 -3.37
CA LYS A 91 9.25 2.30 -4.31
C LYS A 91 9.56 0.95 -3.66
N VAL A 92 10.20 0.98 -2.50
CA VAL A 92 10.52 -0.16 -1.65
C VAL A 92 10.20 0.24 -0.21
N PHE A 93 9.44 -0.60 0.47
CA PHE A 93 9.02 -0.43 1.85
C PHE A 93 9.30 -1.72 2.59
N GLU A 94 9.84 -1.60 3.80
CA GLU A 94 10.17 -2.74 4.64
C GLU A 94 9.30 -2.73 5.89
N ASN A 95 8.95 -3.93 6.36
CA ASN A 95 8.21 -4.14 7.61
C ASN A 95 6.90 -3.32 7.70
N VAL A 96 6.05 -3.42 6.67
CA VAL A 96 4.76 -2.72 6.65
C VAL A 96 3.76 -3.46 7.53
N GLU A 97 3.26 -2.79 8.56
CA GLU A 97 2.34 -3.34 9.56
C GLU A 97 0.88 -3.19 9.14
N ILE A 98 0.07 -4.24 9.31
CA ILE A 98 -1.40 -4.21 9.16
C ILE A 98 -2.05 -4.92 10.34
N LEU A 99 -2.96 -4.24 11.03
CA LEU A 99 -3.70 -4.82 12.16
C LEU A 99 -4.65 -5.95 11.73
N ALA A 100 -5.02 -6.79 12.68
CA ALA A 100 -6.01 -7.85 12.48
C ALA A 100 -7.34 -7.28 11.95
N LYS A 101 -7.89 -7.90 10.90
CA LYS A 101 -9.14 -7.49 10.23
C LYS A 101 -9.14 -6.06 9.67
N ASP A 102 -7.97 -5.51 9.41
CA ASP A 102 -7.81 -4.16 8.90
C ASP A 102 -7.28 -4.14 7.46
N SER A 103 -7.09 -2.94 6.92
CA SER A 103 -6.55 -2.71 5.59
C SER A 103 -5.63 -1.50 5.57
N MET A 104 -4.67 -1.55 4.66
CA MET A 104 -3.83 -0.43 4.29
C MET A 104 -4.22 0.12 2.92
N PHE A 105 -3.88 1.38 2.66
CA PHE A 105 -3.99 2.02 1.36
C PHE A 105 -2.63 2.12 0.68
N ILE A 106 -2.63 1.81 -0.62
CA ILE A 106 -1.53 2.11 -1.53
C ILE A 106 -2.07 3.03 -2.60
N PHE A 107 -1.44 4.19 -2.73
CA PHE A 107 -1.68 5.12 -3.82
C PHE A 107 -0.62 4.92 -4.89
N VAL A 108 -1.07 4.83 -6.13
CA VAL A 108 -0.24 4.58 -7.31
C VAL A 108 -0.43 5.73 -8.28
N GLU A 109 0.68 6.27 -8.75
CA GLU A 109 0.73 7.25 -9.82
C GLU A 109 1.97 7.03 -10.69
N THR A 110 1.98 7.64 -11.87
CA THR A 110 3.14 7.56 -12.76
C THR A 110 3.34 8.86 -13.53
N THR A 111 4.55 9.06 -14.02
CA THR A 111 4.91 10.12 -14.97
C THR A 111 5.96 9.51 -15.87
N ILE A 112 5.68 9.39 -17.16
CA ILE A 112 6.53 8.63 -18.08
C ILE A 112 7.12 9.58 -19.13
N ASP A 113 8.43 9.47 -19.33
CA ASP A 113 9.14 10.10 -20.45
C ASP A 113 9.34 9.07 -21.57
N ILE A 114 8.69 9.33 -22.70
CA ILE A 114 8.70 8.48 -23.89
C ILE A 114 10.09 8.38 -24.52
N ASN A 115 10.98 9.37 -24.30
CA ASN A 115 12.33 9.34 -24.87
C ASN A 115 13.20 8.25 -24.23
N ASN A 116 12.88 7.85 -23.00
CA ASN A 116 13.56 6.76 -22.29
C ASN A 116 13.00 5.37 -22.68
N PHE A 117 11.95 5.33 -23.49
CA PHE A 117 11.32 4.12 -24.02
C PHE A 117 11.34 4.18 -25.56
N PRO A 118 12.27 3.51 -26.25
CA PRO A 118 12.22 3.43 -27.70
C PRO A 118 11.09 2.48 -28.15
N ASN A 119 10.00 3.01 -28.72
CA ASN A 119 9.02 2.23 -29.49
C ASN A 119 8.61 3.00 -30.77
N PRO A 120 8.76 2.42 -31.96
CA PRO A 120 8.43 3.09 -33.23
C PRO A 120 6.94 3.30 -33.54
N GLU A 121 5.99 2.79 -32.73
CA GLU A 121 4.54 2.77 -33.08
C GLU A 121 3.65 3.80 -32.34
N GLY A 122 4.22 4.69 -31.52
CA GLY A 122 3.51 5.85 -30.95
C GLY A 122 2.49 5.56 -29.83
N LYS A 123 2.34 4.29 -29.43
CA LYS A 123 1.59 3.88 -28.23
C LYS A 123 2.45 2.93 -27.41
N TYR A 124 2.58 3.21 -26.11
CA TYR A 124 3.39 2.40 -25.21
C TYR A 124 2.48 1.78 -24.17
N LEU A 125 2.61 0.48 -23.96
CA LEU A 125 2.07 -0.17 -22.79
C LEU A 125 3.20 -0.23 -21.76
N TYR A 126 3.06 0.53 -20.67
CA TYR A 126 4.00 0.48 -19.56
C TYR A 126 3.43 -0.38 -18.43
N THR A 127 4.14 -1.44 -18.09
CA THR A 127 3.71 -2.42 -17.09
C THR A 127 4.79 -2.62 -16.03
N ASP A 128 4.34 -2.83 -14.81
CA ASP A 128 5.14 -3.28 -13.66
C ASP A 128 4.16 -3.98 -12.71
N HIS A 129 4.63 -4.43 -11.56
CA HIS A 129 3.78 -5.03 -10.54
C HIS A 129 4.26 -4.62 -9.14
N ILE A 130 3.32 -4.57 -8.20
CA ILE A 130 3.65 -4.42 -6.78
C ILE A 130 3.83 -5.82 -6.21
N GLU A 131 5.01 -6.10 -5.67
CA GLU A 131 5.35 -7.31 -4.94
C GLU A 131 5.11 -7.13 -3.45
N PHE A 132 4.40 -8.09 -2.86
CA PHE A 132 4.17 -8.21 -1.43
C PHE A 132 4.89 -9.46 -0.94
N ASP A 133 5.64 -9.33 0.14
CA ASP A 133 6.37 -10.42 0.79
C ASP A 133 7.55 -10.95 -0.05
N THR A 134 8.16 -12.04 0.41
CA THR A 134 9.32 -12.68 -0.20
C THR A 134 9.02 -14.12 -0.61
N SER A 135 9.71 -14.59 -1.66
CA SER A 135 9.77 -15.98 -2.16
C SER A 135 8.52 -16.85 -1.91
N SER A 136 8.45 -17.56 -0.78
CA SER A 136 7.40 -18.53 -0.45
C SER A 136 6.01 -17.94 -0.29
N ASN A 137 5.90 -16.67 0.08
CA ASN A 137 4.63 -15.99 0.35
C ASN A 137 4.35 -14.85 -0.64
N LEU A 138 5.12 -14.80 -1.74
CA LEU A 138 5.09 -13.71 -2.71
C LEU A 138 3.70 -13.60 -3.36
N GLN A 139 3.08 -12.43 -3.20
CA GLN A 139 1.85 -12.05 -3.90
C GLN A 139 2.10 -10.81 -4.74
N LYS A 140 1.36 -10.65 -5.84
CA LYS A 140 1.56 -9.57 -6.79
C LYS A 140 0.25 -8.92 -7.20
N VAL A 141 0.31 -7.61 -7.45
CA VAL A 141 -0.77 -6.85 -8.08
C VAL A 141 -0.19 -6.12 -9.29
N GLU A 142 -0.79 -6.35 -10.46
CA GLU A 142 -0.30 -5.83 -11.73
C GLU A 142 -0.63 -4.33 -11.88
N LEU A 143 0.29 -3.57 -12.47
CA LEU A 143 0.14 -2.16 -12.79
C LEU A 143 0.23 -1.98 -14.30
N VAL A 144 -0.78 -1.36 -14.91
CA VAL A 144 -0.85 -1.19 -16.36
C VAL A 144 -1.23 0.24 -16.70
N THR A 145 -0.41 0.88 -17.53
CA THR A 145 -0.63 2.24 -18.02
C THR A 145 -0.40 2.29 -19.53
N LEU A 146 -1.30 2.93 -20.26
CA LEU A 146 -1.09 3.27 -21.66
C LEU A 146 -0.42 4.65 -21.75
N VAL A 147 0.62 4.80 -22.56
CA VAL A 147 1.30 6.07 -22.82
C VAL A 147 1.13 6.44 -24.28
N GLN A 148 0.85 7.71 -24.54
CA GLN A 148 0.76 8.29 -25.87
C GLN A 148 1.61 9.54 -25.97
N ASP A 149 2.16 9.79 -27.16
CA ASP A 149 2.81 11.06 -27.43
C ASP A 149 1.79 12.13 -27.84
N ALA A 150 1.99 13.37 -27.39
CA ALA A 150 1.11 14.48 -27.73
C ALA A 150 1.88 15.78 -27.95
N VAL A 151 1.47 16.52 -28.97
CA VAL A 151 1.93 17.89 -29.22
C VAL A 151 0.98 18.84 -28.52
N PHE A 152 1.44 19.45 -27.43
CA PHE A 152 0.66 20.45 -26.69
C PHE A 152 0.73 21.81 -27.39
N ILE A 153 -0.42 22.36 -27.75
CA ILE A 153 -0.55 23.72 -28.29
C ILE A 153 -1.03 24.62 -27.16
N TYR A 154 -0.24 25.63 -26.83
CA TYR A 154 -0.59 26.64 -25.84
C TYR A 154 -1.07 27.91 -26.56
N PRO A 155 -2.10 28.59 -26.07
CA PRO A 155 -2.52 29.87 -26.63
C PRO A 155 -1.42 30.91 -26.42
N ASP A 156 -1.19 31.74 -27.44
CA ASP A 156 -0.40 32.95 -27.28
C ASP A 156 -1.16 33.89 -26.33
N ARG A 157 -0.43 34.42 -25.33
CA ARG A 157 -0.98 35.30 -24.29
C ARG A 157 -1.61 36.57 -24.86
#